data_AF-A0A7Z8VHA1-F1
#
_entry.id   AF-A0A7Z8VHA1-F1
#
_cell.length_a   1.000
_cell.length_b   1.000
_cell.length_c   1.000
_cell.angle_alpha   90.00
_cell.angle_beta   90.00
_cell.angle_gamma   90.00
#
_symmetry.space_group_name_H-M   'P 1'
#
loop_
_entity.id
_entity.type
_entity.pdbx_description
1 polymer ?
#
loop_
_entity_poly.entity_id
_entity_poly.type
_entity_poly.pdbx_seq_one_letter_code
_entity_poly.pdbx_strand_id
1 'polypeptide(L)'
;MNISAKKKLFVLDTNVLMHDPAALFHFQEHNIFIPMVVLEELDHGKRGRTEVARNVRQVSCFIDELLKGRSQEDIKEGLPLSQLQSSGQNESALDGRLYFQTQQMTAALPDSMPGNLADNSILSIVLTLVNQFPDTQVILVSKDINMRIKAAALELKAEDYHSDQTLDDIDLLYSGATSLPTDFWETHGNKMQSWIEDGRTYYKLEGPLVLDWYPNQYLYIEDNSDFEAIVRSVDNDTATLELAINYREGHHSAWGVFAKNREQNFAFNVLMDPEIDFVTLLGTAGTGKTLLALAAGLTQTMDDKLYHEIVMTRETVPVGEDIGFLPGTEEEKMAPWMGALIDNLELLGKQEEDTDWEKDVTKNILMNKIKIRSLNFMRGRTFLNRYLIIDEAQNLTPRGVAIFAKACFGHPSPSKQQKL
;
A
#
# COMPACT_ATOMS: atom_id res chain seq x y z
N MET A 1 22.88 -7.43 24.42
CA MET A 1 22.12 -6.21 24.10
C MET A 1 22.67 -5.07 24.92
N ASN A 2 23.04 -3.96 24.29
CA ASN A 2 23.53 -2.77 24.97
C ASN A 2 22.43 -1.70 24.91
N ILE A 3 21.48 -1.78 25.85
CA ILE A 3 20.29 -0.94 25.85
C ILE A 3 20.56 0.26 26.78
N SER A 4 20.57 1.46 26.19
CA SER A 4 20.74 2.70 26.97
C SER A 4 19.54 2.91 27.89
N ALA A 5 19.78 3.22 29.17
CA ALA A 5 18.75 3.47 30.19
C ALA A 5 17.81 4.65 29.86
N LYS A 6 18.14 5.49 28.86
CA LYS A 6 17.28 6.58 28.40
C LYS A 6 16.19 6.14 27.42
N LYS A 7 16.28 4.93 26.85
CA LYS A 7 15.32 4.45 25.84
C LYS A 7 14.41 3.38 26.42
N LYS A 8 13.17 3.34 25.91
CA LYS A 8 12.23 2.26 26.18
C LYS A 8 12.59 1.03 25.32
N LEU A 9 12.20 -0.14 25.80
CA LEU A 9 12.23 -1.39 25.04
C LEU A 9 10.80 -1.89 24.83
N PHE A 10 10.30 -1.78 23.61
CA PHE A 10 8.99 -2.29 23.25
C PHE A 10 9.10 -3.74 22.79
N VAL A 11 8.35 -4.63 23.42
CA VAL A 11 8.18 -6.01 22.98
C VAL A 11 6.91 -6.07 22.16
N LEU A 12 7.01 -6.39 20.86
CA LEU A 12 5.85 -6.43 19.98
C LEU A 12 5.20 -7.81 20.00
N ASP A 13 3.88 -7.81 20.10
CA ASP A 13 3.02 -8.97 19.88
C ASP A 13 2.80 -9.22 18.37
N THR A 14 2.57 -10.47 17.98
CA THR A 14 2.30 -10.89 16.59
C THR A 14 1.11 -10.15 16.00
N ASN A 15 0.04 -9.96 16.76
CA ASN A 15 -1.17 -9.28 16.30
C ASN A 15 -0.91 -7.82 15.87
N VAL A 16 0.10 -7.16 16.45
CA VAL A 16 0.46 -5.80 16.05
C VAL A 16 1.01 -5.83 14.62
N LEU A 17 2.00 -6.70 14.37
CA LEU A 17 2.67 -6.85 13.08
C LEU A 17 1.74 -7.44 11.99
N MET A 18 0.84 -8.35 12.36
CA MET A 18 -0.16 -8.92 11.45
C MET A 18 -1.18 -7.91 10.95
N HIS A 19 -1.48 -6.88 11.76
CA HIS A 19 -2.41 -5.83 11.38
C HIS A 19 -1.74 -4.59 10.81
N ASP A 20 -0.50 -4.32 11.18
CA ASP A 20 0.25 -3.16 10.73
C ASP A 20 1.74 -3.51 10.54
N PRO A 21 2.17 -3.77 9.28
CA PRO A 21 3.57 -4.04 8.98
C PRO A 21 4.51 -2.87 9.31
N ALA A 22 4.01 -1.64 9.24
CA ALA A 22 4.79 -0.44 9.50
C ALA A 22 5.08 -0.24 11.00
N ALA A 23 4.44 -1.01 11.89
CA ALA A 23 4.68 -0.97 13.33
C ALA A 23 6.16 -1.17 13.72
N LEU A 24 6.95 -1.87 12.90
CA LEU A 24 8.40 -1.99 13.09
C LEU A 24 9.14 -0.64 13.05
N PHE A 25 8.54 0.36 12.41
CA PHE A 25 9.13 1.67 12.16
C PHE A 25 8.40 2.79 12.87
N HIS A 26 7.45 2.49 13.76
CA HIS A 26 6.73 3.52 14.53
C HIS A 26 7.42 3.89 15.85
N PHE A 27 8.45 3.14 16.26
CA PHE A 27 9.17 3.33 17.53
C PHE A 27 10.63 3.74 17.30
N GLN A 28 10.93 4.55 16.28
CA GLN A 28 12.31 4.77 15.80
C GLN A 28 13.21 5.49 16.82
N GLU A 29 12.65 6.19 17.80
CA GLU A 29 13.36 6.78 18.95
C GLU A 29 13.63 5.77 20.09
N HIS A 30 13.10 4.56 19.98
CA HIS A 30 13.10 3.53 21.00
C HIS A 30 13.59 2.18 20.44
N ASN A 31 13.84 1.22 21.33
CA ASN A 31 14.27 -0.11 20.91
C ASN A 31 13.07 -1.04 20.79
N ILE A 32 13.10 -1.90 19.80
CA ILE A 32 12.09 -2.93 19.56
C ILE A 32 12.71 -4.29 19.85
N PHE A 33 11.94 -5.19 20.46
CA PHE A 33 12.30 -6.58 20.68
C PHE A 33 11.23 -7.48 20.07
N ILE A 34 11.64 -8.42 19.22
CA ILE A 34 10.75 -9.43 18.64
C ILE A 34 11.07 -10.81 19.24
N PRO A 35 10.13 -11.39 20.02
CA PRO A 35 10.19 -12.79 20.45
C PRO A 35 10.28 -13.77 19.27
N MET A 36 10.99 -14.89 19.43
CA MET A 36 11.06 -15.92 18.37
C MET A 36 9.69 -16.52 18.06
N VAL A 37 8.83 -16.67 19.07
CA VAL A 37 7.45 -17.15 18.87
C VAL A 37 6.64 -16.23 17.96
N VAL A 38 6.91 -14.92 17.96
CA VAL A 38 6.26 -13.98 17.05
C VAL A 38 6.70 -14.24 15.61
N LEU A 39 7.99 -14.51 15.38
CA LEU A 39 8.50 -14.88 14.05
C LEU A 39 7.91 -16.20 13.55
N GLU A 40 7.73 -17.18 14.44
CA GLU A 40 7.07 -18.46 14.11
C GLU A 40 5.60 -18.26 13.71
N GLU A 41 4.85 -17.45 14.46
CA GLU A 41 3.46 -17.15 14.14
C GLU A 41 3.33 -16.34 12.84
N LEU A 42 4.25 -15.40 12.59
CA LEU A 42 4.35 -14.73 11.30
C LEU A 42 4.62 -15.76 10.19
N ASP A 43 5.56 -16.68 10.33
CA ASP A 43 5.82 -17.67 9.29
C ASP A 43 4.59 -18.54 8.96
N HIS A 44 3.85 -18.97 9.98
CA HIS A 44 2.58 -19.68 9.80
C HIS A 44 1.50 -18.81 9.13
N GLY A 45 1.48 -17.51 9.44
CA GLY A 45 0.54 -16.54 8.89
C GLY A 45 0.76 -16.16 7.43
N LYS A 46 1.91 -16.51 6.82
CA LYS A 46 2.23 -16.16 5.41
C LYS A 46 1.27 -16.77 4.39
N ARG A 47 0.58 -17.86 4.76
CA ARG A 47 -0.21 -18.67 3.83
C ARG A 47 -1.57 -18.05 3.55
N GLY A 48 -1.94 -17.98 2.28
CA GLY A 48 -3.26 -17.56 1.82
C GLY A 48 -3.26 -16.21 1.10
N ARG A 49 -4.45 -15.69 0.81
CA ARG A 49 -4.67 -14.43 0.07
C ARG A 49 -5.37 -13.37 0.92
N THR A 50 -5.37 -13.52 2.24
CA THR A 50 -5.98 -12.56 3.16
C THR A 50 -5.08 -11.35 3.38
N GLU A 51 -5.67 -10.22 3.77
CA GLU A 51 -4.94 -9.01 4.16
C GLU A 51 -3.91 -9.30 5.26
N VAL A 52 -4.28 -10.14 6.24
CA VAL A 52 -3.36 -10.60 7.30
C VAL A 52 -2.15 -11.34 6.69
N ALA A 53 -2.38 -12.28 5.77
CA ALA A 53 -1.28 -13.00 5.12
C ALA A 53 -0.39 -12.09 4.26
N ARG A 54 -0.96 -11.02 3.67
CA ARG A 54 -0.22 -9.99 2.95
C ARG A 54 0.66 -9.18 3.90
N ASN A 55 0.08 -8.69 5.00
CA ASN A 55 0.78 -7.89 6.01
C ASN A 55 1.95 -8.67 6.61
N VAL A 56 1.73 -9.95 6.94
CA VAL A 56 2.78 -10.86 7.42
C VAL A 56 3.94 -11.01 6.44
N ARG A 57 3.65 -11.15 5.14
CA ARG A 57 4.69 -11.20 4.10
C ARG A 57 5.46 -9.90 4.02
N GLN A 58 4.77 -8.76 4.10
CA GLN A 58 5.40 -7.45 4.11
C GLN A 58 6.34 -7.26 5.32
N VAL A 59 5.93 -7.67 6.53
CA VAL A 59 6.80 -7.71 7.72
C VAL A 59 8.03 -8.56 7.47
N SER A 60 7.87 -9.70 6.79
CA SER A 60 8.98 -10.59 6.46
C SER A 60 9.96 -9.94 5.46
N CYS A 61 9.45 -9.21 4.46
CA CYS A 61 10.28 -8.45 3.53
C CYS A 61 11.07 -7.36 4.26
N PHE A 62 10.43 -6.61 5.15
CA PHE A 62 11.12 -5.59 5.95
C PHE A 62 12.22 -6.18 6.83
N ILE A 63 11.96 -7.31 7.49
CA ILE A 63 12.98 -8.01 8.28
C ILE A 63 14.13 -8.51 7.39
N ASP A 64 13.84 -9.07 6.21
CA ASP A 64 14.85 -9.52 5.26
C ASP A 64 15.73 -8.36 4.78
N GLU A 65 15.14 -7.21 4.44
CA GLU A 65 15.85 -6.00 4.06
C GLU A 65 16.77 -5.48 5.16
N LEU A 66 16.31 -5.47 6.42
CA LEU A 66 17.13 -5.09 7.57
C LEU A 66 18.31 -6.06 7.81
N LEU A 67 18.18 -7.32 7.38
CA LEU A 67 19.20 -8.36 7.53
C LEU A 67 20.22 -8.38 6.37
N LYS A 68 19.90 -7.82 5.20
CA LYS A 68 20.79 -7.84 4.03
C LYS A 68 22.16 -7.23 4.34
N GLY A 69 23.22 -8.00 4.07
CA GLY A 69 24.61 -7.57 4.29
C GLY A 69 25.04 -7.48 5.76
N ARG A 70 24.25 -8.02 6.71
CA ARG A 70 24.53 -8.01 8.15
C ARG A 70 25.13 -9.32 8.65
N SER A 71 26.03 -9.22 9.62
CA SER A 71 26.66 -10.33 10.31
C SER A 71 25.83 -10.84 11.49
N GLN A 72 26.16 -12.02 12.01
CA GLN A 72 25.54 -12.52 13.25
C GLN A 72 25.79 -11.64 14.47
N GLU A 73 26.89 -10.87 14.47
CA GLU A 73 27.21 -9.93 15.54
C GLU A 73 26.28 -8.72 15.49
N ASP A 74 25.97 -8.22 14.29
CA ASP A 74 25.00 -7.13 14.08
C ASP A 74 23.60 -7.52 14.62
N ILE A 75 23.17 -8.76 14.40
CA ILE A 75 21.89 -9.26 14.92
C ILE A 75 21.86 -9.26 16.46
N LYS A 76 22.99 -9.60 17.11
CA LYS A 76 23.11 -9.60 18.58
C LYS A 76 23.18 -8.19 19.16
N GLU A 77 23.80 -7.25 18.43
CA GLU A 77 23.89 -5.84 18.81
C GLU A 77 22.63 -5.03 18.46
N GLY A 78 21.70 -5.63 17.71
CA GLY A 78 20.45 -5.02 17.27
C GLY A 78 20.62 -4.22 15.99
N LEU A 79 19.67 -4.38 15.07
CA LEU A 79 19.68 -3.77 13.75
C LEU A 79 19.16 -2.32 13.82
N PRO A 80 19.79 -1.34 13.14
CA PRO A 80 19.28 0.03 13.13
C PRO A 80 17.96 0.14 12.36
N LEU A 81 16.96 0.81 12.95
CA LEU A 81 15.63 0.99 12.34
C LEU A 81 15.55 2.12 11.32
N SER A 82 16.51 3.05 11.31
CA SER A 82 16.48 4.28 10.49
C SER A 82 16.73 4.09 8.99
N GLN A 83 17.00 2.88 8.52
CA GLN A 83 17.56 2.68 7.17
C GLN A 83 16.54 2.55 6.03
N LEU A 84 15.24 2.42 6.32
CA LEU A 84 14.22 2.23 5.29
C LEU A 84 13.54 3.54 4.83
N GLN A 85 13.79 4.67 5.49
CA GLN A 85 13.26 5.97 5.05
C GLN A 85 14.19 6.62 4.02
N SER A 86 13.95 6.34 2.75
CA SER A 86 14.56 7.07 1.63
C SER A 86 13.85 8.41 1.39
N SER A 87 13.82 9.31 2.37
CA SER A 87 13.37 10.71 2.16
C SER A 87 13.80 11.67 3.28
N GLY A 88 15.01 12.22 3.15
CA GLY A 88 15.27 13.66 3.28
C GLY A 88 14.95 14.44 4.56
N GLN A 89 14.57 13.84 5.69
CA GLN A 89 14.34 14.60 6.94
C GLN A 89 15.22 14.11 8.10
N ASN A 90 16.09 15.02 8.58
CA ASN A 90 16.83 15.02 9.84
C ASN A 90 17.24 13.66 10.45
N GLU A 91 18.33 13.08 9.92
CA GLU A 91 19.01 11.86 10.42
C GLU A 91 19.52 11.90 11.88
N SER A 92 19.33 12.99 12.64
CA SER A 92 20.03 13.22 13.92
C SER A 92 19.27 12.86 15.20
N ALA A 93 18.10 12.22 15.15
CA ALA A 93 17.34 11.91 16.38
C ALA A 93 16.74 10.50 16.51
N LEU A 94 16.80 9.66 15.47
CA LEU A 94 16.12 8.35 15.43
C LEU A 94 17.17 7.23 15.43
N ASP A 95 17.61 6.83 16.62
CA ASP A 95 18.69 5.86 16.84
C ASP A 95 18.19 4.54 17.48
N GLY A 96 16.91 4.24 17.30
CA GLY A 96 16.27 2.99 17.72
C GLY A 96 16.83 1.76 17.03
N ARG A 97 16.80 0.63 17.74
CA ARG A 97 17.32 -0.66 17.25
C ARG A 97 16.29 -1.78 17.41
N LEU A 98 16.27 -2.67 16.42
CA LEU A 98 15.52 -3.91 16.41
C LEU A 98 16.37 -5.06 16.96
N TYR A 99 15.88 -5.68 18.02
CA TYR A 99 16.47 -6.86 18.65
C TYR A 99 15.59 -8.09 18.43
N PHE A 100 16.24 -9.24 18.26
CA PHE A 100 15.57 -10.53 18.24
C PHE A 100 15.93 -11.34 19.47
N GLN A 101 15.04 -12.23 19.88
CA GLN A 101 15.35 -13.22 20.91
C GLN A 101 16.42 -14.20 20.40
N THR A 102 17.66 -14.02 20.84
CA THR A 102 18.81 -14.87 20.42
C THR A 102 19.24 -15.88 21.47
N GLN A 103 18.58 -15.90 22.63
CA GLN A 103 18.90 -16.77 23.76
C GLN A 103 17.62 -17.35 24.35
N GLN A 104 17.73 -18.46 25.08
CA GLN A 104 16.62 -18.97 25.86
C GLN A 104 16.30 -17.99 27.00
N MET A 105 15.04 -17.59 27.07
CA MET A 105 14.53 -16.66 28.07
C MET A 105 13.35 -17.36 28.74
N THR A 106 13.57 -17.85 29.95
CA THR A 106 12.57 -18.59 30.71
C THR A 106 12.42 -17.96 32.08
N ALA A 107 11.33 -17.22 32.28
CA ALA A 107 10.85 -16.83 33.59
C ALA A 107 9.68 -17.74 33.99
N ALA A 108 9.61 -18.11 35.27
CA ALA A 108 8.51 -18.90 35.79
C ALA A 108 7.23 -18.04 35.85
N LEU A 109 6.26 -18.37 35.01
CA LEU A 109 4.91 -17.82 35.10
C LEU A 109 4.10 -18.63 36.13
N PRO A 110 3.05 -18.05 36.74
CA PRO A 110 2.17 -18.81 37.64
C PRO A 110 1.54 -20.02 36.94
N ASP A 111 1.58 -21.20 37.57
CA ASP A 111 1.06 -22.46 37.01
C ASP A 111 -0.44 -22.40 36.62
N SER A 112 -1.19 -21.45 37.18
CA SER A 112 -2.62 -21.27 36.95
C SER A 112 -2.96 -20.31 35.80
N MET A 113 -1.98 -19.85 35.01
CA MET A 113 -2.22 -18.82 34.01
C MET A 113 -2.93 -19.39 32.76
N PRO A 114 -4.17 -18.96 32.46
CA PRO A 114 -4.92 -19.47 31.32
C PRO A 114 -4.44 -18.84 30.00
N GLY A 115 -4.32 -19.63 28.94
CA GLY A 115 -3.95 -19.08 27.63
C GLY A 115 -3.33 -20.10 26.67
N ASN A 116 -3.01 -19.62 25.47
CA ASN A 116 -2.19 -20.33 24.50
C ASN A 116 -0.71 -20.34 24.96
N LEU A 117 0.05 -21.34 24.55
CA LEU A 117 1.50 -21.45 24.74
C LEU A 117 2.24 -20.22 24.18
N ALA A 118 1.77 -19.65 23.06
CA ALA A 118 2.42 -18.49 22.45
C ALA A 118 2.31 -17.21 23.30
N ASP A 119 1.11 -16.82 23.70
CA ASP A 119 0.85 -15.71 24.65
C ASP A 119 1.73 -15.81 25.89
N ASN A 120 1.76 -17.00 26.49
CA ASN A 120 2.51 -17.26 27.71
C ASN A 120 4.02 -17.17 27.45
N SER A 121 4.49 -17.64 26.29
CA SER A 121 5.88 -17.47 25.88
C SER A 121 6.26 -15.99 25.78
N ILE A 122 5.46 -15.16 25.12
CA ILE A 122 5.70 -13.71 25.01
C ILE A 122 5.78 -13.07 26.40
N LEU A 123 4.81 -13.35 27.29
CA LEU A 123 4.78 -12.81 28.65
C LEU A 123 6.01 -13.24 29.49
N SER A 124 6.45 -14.49 29.34
CA SER A 124 7.65 -15.00 30.01
C SER A 124 8.91 -14.27 29.55
N ILE A 125 8.99 -13.90 28.26
CA ILE A 125 10.10 -13.16 27.68
C ILE A 125 10.09 -11.72 28.19
N VAL A 126 8.93 -11.07 28.21
CA VAL A 126 8.79 -9.71 28.76
C VAL A 126 9.22 -9.67 30.22
N LEU A 127 8.76 -10.62 31.03
CA LEU A 127 9.17 -10.74 32.43
C LEU A 127 10.68 -10.97 32.57
N THR A 128 11.27 -11.81 31.72
CA THR A 128 12.73 -12.02 31.70
C THR A 128 13.48 -10.74 31.38
N LEU A 129 13.02 -9.96 30.39
CA LEU A 129 13.62 -8.70 29.97
C LEU A 129 13.55 -7.64 31.08
N VAL A 130 12.42 -7.53 31.78
CA VAL A 130 12.26 -6.64 32.94
C VAL A 130 13.30 -6.96 34.02
N ASN A 131 13.49 -8.24 34.33
CA ASN A 131 14.45 -8.68 35.34
C ASN A 131 15.91 -8.47 34.90
N GLN A 132 16.20 -8.63 33.60
CA GLN A 132 17.54 -8.47 33.05
C GLN A 132 17.97 -7.00 32.90
N PHE A 133 17.01 -6.11 32.63
CA PHE A 133 17.25 -4.68 32.40
C PHE A 133 16.42 -3.81 33.36
N PRO A 134 16.72 -3.82 34.67
CA PRO A 134 15.90 -3.11 35.68
C PRO A 134 15.88 -1.58 35.49
N ASP A 135 16.91 -1.01 34.87
CA ASP A 135 17.00 0.43 34.57
C ASP A 135 16.33 0.82 33.25
N THR A 136 15.77 -0.14 32.51
CA THR A 136 15.10 0.09 31.22
C THR A 136 13.60 -0.12 31.37
N GLN A 137 12.80 0.79 30.80
CA GLN A 137 11.36 0.58 30.73
C GLN A 137 11.01 -0.41 29.63
N VAL A 138 10.73 -1.66 30.00
CA VAL A 138 10.22 -2.70 29.10
C VAL A 138 8.69 -2.62 29.04
N ILE A 139 8.12 -2.59 27.84
CA ILE A 139 6.68 -2.41 27.61
C ILE A 139 6.22 -3.43 26.57
N LEU A 140 5.19 -4.22 26.88
CA LEU A 140 4.52 -5.07 25.91
C LEU A 140 3.54 -4.22 25.07
N VAL A 141 3.63 -4.30 23.75
CA VAL A 141 2.70 -3.63 22.83
C VAL A 141 1.84 -4.70 22.18
N SER A 142 0.52 -4.61 22.38
CA SER A 142 -0.44 -5.58 21.81
C SER A 142 -1.75 -4.90 21.47
N LYS A 143 -2.44 -5.38 20.41
CA LYS A 143 -3.83 -5.02 20.08
C LYS A 143 -4.86 -5.86 20.85
N ASP A 144 -4.46 -7.00 21.44
CA ASP A 144 -5.38 -7.88 22.17
C ASP A 144 -5.52 -7.44 23.63
N ILE A 145 -6.75 -7.13 24.03
CA ILE A 145 -7.10 -6.78 25.40
C ILE A 145 -6.78 -7.91 26.39
N ASN A 146 -6.91 -9.19 25.99
CA ASN A 146 -6.62 -10.32 26.85
C ASN A 146 -5.13 -10.39 27.19
N MET A 147 -4.26 -10.13 26.20
CA MET A 147 -2.82 -10.05 26.41
C MET A 147 -2.45 -8.94 27.39
N ARG A 148 -3.06 -7.75 27.25
CA ARG A 148 -2.83 -6.63 28.17
C ARG A 148 -3.32 -6.91 29.59
N ILE A 149 -4.46 -7.59 29.75
CA ILE A 149 -4.99 -8.00 31.06
C ILE A 149 -4.03 -9.00 31.74
N LYS A 150 -3.52 -9.99 31.00
CA LYS A 150 -2.54 -10.96 31.52
C LYS A 150 -1.24 -10.28 31.95
N ALA A 151 -0.73 -9.36 31.13
CA ALA A 151 0.45 -8.58 31.47
C ALA A 151 0.25 -7.76 32.75
N ALA A 152 -0.89 -7.08 32.89
CA ALA A 152 -1.24 -6.34 34.10
C ALA A 152 -1.33 -7.25 35.34
N ALA A 153 -1.86 -8.46 35.21
CA ALA A 153 -1.90 -9.45 36.30
C ALA A 153 -0.51 -9.94 36.74
N LEU A 154 0.51 -9.80 35.88
CA LEU A 154 1.92 -10.08 36.16
C LEU A 154 2.71 -8.82 36.53
N GLU A 155 2.03 -7.68 36.75
CA GLU A 155 2.65 -6.37 37.01
C GLU A 155 3.57 -5.89 35.88
N LEU A 156 3.39 -6.41 34.68
CA LEU A 156 4.10 -5.98 33.48
C LEU A 156 3.40 -4.78 32.86
N LYS A 157 4.18 -3.81 32.38
CA LYS A 157 3.64 -2.68 31.60
C LYS A 157 3.22 -3.18 30.22
N ALA A 158 1.98 -2.90 29.85
CA ALA A 158 1.46 -3.16 28.51
C ALA A 158 0.68 -1.94 27.99
N GLU A 159 0.85 -1.65 26.71
CA GLU A 159 0.23 -0.52 26.01
C GLU A 159 -0.59 -1.04 24.81
N ASP A 160 -1.72 -0.37 24.52
CA ASP A 160 -2.48 -0.62 23.31
C ASP A 160 -1.77 -0.01 22.11
N TYR A 161 -1.77 -0.71 20.98
CA TYR A 161 -1.18 -0.19 19.76
C TYR A 161 -2.17 0.72 19.04
N HIS A 162 -1.86 2.01 18.97
CA HIS A 162 -2.58 3.00 18.18
C HIS A 162 -1.66 3.51 17.07
N SER A 163 -1.96 3.14 15.83
CA SER A 163 -1.37 3.78 14.65
C SER A 163 -2.27 4.96 14.26
N ASP A 164 -1.93 6.17 14.67
CA ASP A 164 -2.42 7.35 13.96
C ASP A 164 -1.69 7.33 12.61
N GLN A 165 -2.38 6.92 11.54
CA GLN A 165 -1.80 6.79 10.20
C GLN A 165 -1.23 8.15 9.76
N THR A 166 0.07 8.35 9.96
CA THR A 166 0.78 9.55 9.53
C THR A 166 1.26 9.38 8.10
N LEU A 167 1.41 10.51 7.40
CA LEU A 167 1.76 10.57 5.97
C LEU A 167 3.13 9.92 5.64
N ASP A 168 3.97 9.70 6.65
CA ASP A 168 5.30 9.08 6.52
C ASP A 168 5.24 7.56 6.27
N ASP A 169 4.07 6.93 6.44
CA ASP A 169 3.87 5.48 6.24
C ASP A 169 3.61 5.08 4.77
N ILE A 170 3.40 6.06 3.87
CA ILE A 170 3.04 5.79 2.47
C ILE A 170 4.16 5.04 1.73
N ASP A 171 5.42 5.35 2.04
CA ASP A 171 6.58 4.71 1.41
C ASP A 171 6.75 3.25 1.85
N LEU A 172 6.14 2.87 2.98
CA LEU A 172 6.10 1.49 3.46
C LEU A 172 4.96 0.70 2.83
N LEU A 173 4.00 1.34 2.15
CA LEU A 173 2.87 0.64 1.53
C LEU A 173 3.33 -0.19 0.33
N TYR A 174 2.61 -1.28 0.08
CA TYR A 174 2.84 -2.12 -1.09
C TYR A 174 2.80 -1.28 -2.38
N SER A 175 3.91 -1.26 -3.11
CA SER A 175 4.10 -0.42 -4.30
C SER A 175 3.36 -0.93 -5.55
N GLY A 176 2.81 -2.15 -5.50
CA GLY A 176 2.21 -2.79 -6.68
C GLY A 176 3.23 -3.36 -7.67
N ALA A 177 4.53 -3.24 -7.40
CA ALA A 177 5.59 -3.72 -8.28
C ALA A 177 6.74 -4.39 -7.50
N THR A 178 7.45 -5.31 -8.14
CA THR A 178 8.58 -6.01 -7.52
C THR A 178 9.70 -6.22 -8.53
N SER A 179 10.92 -5.90 -8.10
CA SER A 179 12.13 -6.17 -8.89
C SER A 179 12.47 -7.65 -8.82
N LEU A 180 12.74 -8.23 -9.98
CA LEU A 180 13.20 -9.60 -10.13
C LEU A 180 14.73 -9.65 -10.08
N PRO A 181 15.32 -10.75 -9.56
CA PRO A 181 16.76 -10.97 -9.61
C PRO A 181 17.33 -10.90 -11.04
N THR A 182 18.58 -10.47 -11.20
CA THR A 182 19.23 -10.38 -12.51
C THR A 182 19.42 -11.73 -13.20
N ASP A 183 19.54 -12.81 -12.41
CA ASP A 183 19.61 -14.22 -12.84
C ASP A 183 18.22 -14.89 -12.98
N PHE A 184 17.14 -14.09 -12.96
CA PHE A 184 15.77 -14.59 -13.03
C PHE A 184 15.53 -15.55 -14.20
N TRP A 185 16.04 -15.22 -15.40
CA TRP A 185 15.86 -16.07 -16.57
C TRP A 185 16.66 -17.37 -16.53
N GLU A 186 17.77 -17.42 -15.78
CA GLU A 186 18.53 -18.67 -15.60
C GLU A 186 17.74 -19.67 -14.75
N THR A 187 17.01 -19.16 -13.76
CA THR A 187 16.23 -19.97 -12.82
C THR A 187 14.82 -20.31 -13.33
N HIS A 188 14.16 -19.39 -14.04
CA HIS A 188 12.75 -19.52 -14.45
C HIS A 188 12.55 -19.67 -15.98
N GLY A 189 13.59 -19.50 -16.78
CA GLY A 189 13.50 -19.52 -18.25
C GLY A 189 13.37 -20.92 -18.87
N ASN A 190 13.90 -21.97 -18.23
CA ASN A 190 13.99 -23.32 -18.84
C ASN A 190 12.64 -23.97 -19.19
N LYS A 191 11.59 -23.65 -18.42
CA LYS A 191 10.23 -24.18 -18.65
C LYS A 191 9.24 -23.10 -19.10
N MET A 192 9.75 -21.91 -19.40
CA MET A 192 8.91 -20.79 -19.78
C MET A 192 8.21 -21.09 -21.11
N GLN A 193 6.91 -20.77 -21.16
CA GLN A 193 6.12 -20.78 -22.39
C GLN A 193 5.78 -19.35 -22.75
N SER A 194 5.88 -18.98 -24.02
CA SER A 194 5.44 -17.68 -24.52
C SER A 194 4.44 -17.85 -25.66
N TRP A 195 3.46 -16.96 -25.72
CA TRP A 195 2.50 -16.88 -26.81
C TRP A 195 2.04 -15.44 -27.03
N ILE A 196 1.40 -15.21 -28.17
CA ILE A 196 0.77 -13.92 -28.50
C ILE A 196 -0.73 -14.16 -28.64
N GLU A 197 -1.53 -13.36 -27.95
CA GLU A 197 -2.99 -13.40 -27.98
C GLU A 197 -3.50 -11.96 -28.04
N ASP A 198 -4.39 -11.65 -28.98
CA ASP A 198 -4.91 -10.31 -29.23
C ASP A 198 -3.83 -9.21 -29.35
N GLY A 199 -2.69 -9.55 -29.94
CA GLY A 199 -1.55 -8.63 -30.12
C GLY A 199 -0.76 -8.37 -28.84
N ARG A 200 -1.09 -9.04 -27.74
CA ARG A 200 -0.39 -8.97 -26.45
C ARG A 200 0.49 -10.21 -26.27
N THR A 201 1.65 -10.00 -25.66
CA THR A 201 2.62 -11.07 -25.41
C THR A 201 2.44 -11.58 -23.99
N TYR A 202 2.30 -12.90 -23.86
CA TYR A 202 2.14 -13.59 -22.60
C TYR A 202 3.31 -14.53 -22.33
N TYR A 203 3.60 -14.71 -21.04
CA TYR A 203 4.53 -15.69 -20.54
C TYR A 203 3.87 -16.55 -19.47
N LYS A 204 4.08 -17.86 -19.52
CA LYS A 204 3.75 -18.77 -18.43
C LYS A 204 5.03 -19.30 -17.82
N LEU A 205 5.14 -19.13 -16.51
CA LEU A 205 6.35 -19.44 -15.74
C LEU A 205 6.01 -20.37 -14.59
N GLU A 206 6.99 -21.20 -14.22
CA GLU A 206 6.95 -22.02 -13.01
C GLU A 206 8.19 -21.71 -12.17
N GLY A 207 8.08 -21.72 -10.85
CA GLY A 207 9.25 -21.60 -9.97
C GLY A 207 8.95 -21.11 -8.56
N PRO A 208 9.96 -21.11 -7.68
CA PRO A 208 9.78 -20.76 -6.28
C PRO A 208 9.29 -19.33 -6.07
N LEU A 209 9.68 -18.38 -6.94
CA LEU A 209 9.27 -16.98 -6.82
C LEU A 209 7.79 -16.76 -7.13
N VAL A 210 7.17 -17.65 -7.91
CA VAL A 210 5.77 -17.55 -8.31
C VAL A 210 4.82 -17.55 -7.10
N LEU A 211 5.20 -18.26 -6.03
CA LEU A 211 4.41 -18.38 -4.80
C LEU A 211 4.19 -17.04 -4.10
N ASP A 212 5.06 -16.07 -4.32
CA ASP A 212 5.02 -14.75 -3.70
C ASP A 212 4.36 -13.69 -4.57
N TRP A 213 3.90 -14.05 -5.77
CA TRP A 213 3.27 -13.12 -6.71
C TRP A 213 1.76 -13.01 -6.52
N TYR A 214 1.21 -11.86 -6.92
CA TYR A 214 -0.21 -11.55 -6.84
C TYR A 214 -0.75 -11.09 -8.19
N PRO A 215 -2.02 -11.39 -8.52
CA PRO A 215 -2.67 -10.77 -9.67
C PRO A 215 -2.56 -9.23 -9.61
N ASN A 216 -2.34 -8.63 -10.77
CA ASN A 216 -2.13 -7.19 -11.01
C ASN A 216 -0.83 -6.61 -10.42
N GLN A 217 0.08 -7.44 -9.91
CA GLN A 217 1.43 -7.02 -9.56
C GLN A 217 2.29 -6.85 -10.80
N TYR A 218 3.08 -5.78 -10.85
CA TYR A 218 4.14 -5.64 -11.85
C TYR A 218 5.43 -6.31 -11.43
N LEU A 219 6.08 -6.93 -12.40
CA LEU A 219 7.41 -7.51 -12.28
C LEU A 219 8.32 -6.83 -13.29
N TYR A 220 9.52 -6.49 -12.87
CA TYR A 220 10.53 -5.85 -13.72
C TYR A 220 11.93 -6.28 -13.34
N ILE A 221 12.90 -6.03 -14.22
CA ILE A 221 14.33 -6.25 -13.93
C ILE A 221 15.03 -4.89 -14.02
N GLU A 222 15.68 -4.43 -12.95
CA GLU A 222 16.24 -3.05 -12.88
C GLU A 222 17.19 -2.72 -14.04
N ASP A 223 18.04 -3.67 -14.43
CA ASP A 223 19.06 -3.47 -15.48
C ASP A 223 18.59 -3.92 -16.88
N ASN A 224 17.31 -4.28 -17.04
CA ASN A 224 16.74 -4.70 -18.31
C ASN A 224 15.41 -3.99 -18.56
N SER A 225 15.47 -2.90 -19.32
CA SER A 225 14.31 -2.08 -19.70
C SER A 225 13.27 -2.82 -20.54
N ASP A 226 13.61 -3.99 -21.10
CA ASP A 226 12.76 -4.70 -22.05
C ASP A 226 11.79 -5.65 -21.37
N PHE A 227 11.96 -5.91 -20.07
CA PHE A 227 11.06 -6.79 -19.31
C PHE A 227 10.32 -6.04 -18.20
N GLU A 228 9.08 -5.70 -18.52
CA GLU A 228 8.07 -5.19 -17.62
C GLU A 228 6.78 -5.97 -17.87
N ALA A 229 6.26 -6.65 -16.85
CA ALA A 229 5.09 -7.51 -17.02
C ALA A 229 4.13 -7.43 -15.84
N ILE A 230 2.83 -7.54 -16.12
CA ILE A 230 1.78 -7.65 -15.11
C ILE A 230 1.42 -9.13 -14.91
N VAL A 231 1.29 -9.54 -13.65
CA VAL A 231 0.81 -10.88 -13.29
C VAL A 231 -0.70 -10.96 -13.52
N ARG A 232 -1.15 -11.81 -14.44
CA ARG A 232 -2.58 -12.02 -14.75
C ARG A 232 -3.23 -13.09 -13.89
N SER A 233 -2.54 -14.21 -13.69
CA SER A 233 -3.00 -15.29 -12.83
C SER A 233 -1.85 -15.96 -12.11
N VAL A 234 -2.15 -16.52 -10.93
CA VAL A 234 -1.24 -17.37 -10.16
C VAL A 234 -2.02 -18.61 -9.75
N ASP A 235 -1.57 -19.76 -10.23
CA ASP A 235 -2.15 -21.09 -10.05
C ASP A 235 -1.08 -22.02 -9.46
N ASN A 236 -1.13 -22.19 -8.12
CA ASN A 236 -0.14 -22.91 -7.31
C ASN A 236 1.29 -22.46 -7.63
N ASP A 237 2.03 -23.27 -8.39
CA ASP A 237 3.44 -23.04 -8.73
C ASP A 237 3.63 -22.38 -10.10
N THR A 238 2.54 -22.00 -10.79
CA THR A 238 2.58 -21.42 -12.13
C THR A 238 1.91 -20.05 -12.17
N ALA A 239 2.50 -19.11 -12.89
CA ALA A 239 1.93 -17.79 -13.11
C ALA A 239 1.88 -17.45 -14.60
N THR A 240 0.83 -16.73 -14.98
CA THR A 240 0.70 -16.12 -16.31
C THR A 240 1.00 -14.64 -16.18
N LEU A 241 1.99 -14.18 -16.94
CA LEU A 241 2.39 -12.78 -17.06
C LEU A 241 1.97 -12.25 -18.44
N GLU A 242 1.64 -10.97 -18.50
CA GLU A 242 1.43 -10.22 -19.74
C GLU A 242 2.45 -9.08 -19.81
N LEU A 243 3.12 -8.91 -20.94
CA LEU A 243 4.03 -7.76 -21.12
C LEU A 243 3.25 -6.44 -21.04
N ALA A 244 3.81 -5.50 -20.31
CA ALA A 244 3.29 -4.15 -20.22
C ALA A 244 3.36 -3.46 -21.59
N ILE A 245 2.29 -2.73 -21.92
CA ILE A 245 2.30 -1.79 -23.03
C ILE A 245 3.23 -0.63 -22.65
N ASN A 246 4.12 -0.23 -23.57
CA ASN A 246 4.99 0.91 -23.35
C ASN A 246 4.26 2.21 -23.72
N TYR A 247 3.85 2.99 -22.71
CA TYR A 247 3.26 4.33 -22.82
C TYR A 247 4.30 5.46 -22.73
N ARG A 248 5.60 5.16 -22.65
CA ARG A 248 6.66 6.18 -22.56
C ARG A 248 7.01 6.77 -23.92
N GLU A 249 6.92 5.94 -24.96
CA GLU A 249 7.36 6.28 -26.31
C GLU A 249 6.44 5.64 -27.35
N GLY A 250 6.53 6.13 -28.60
CA GLY A 250 5.84 5.53 -29.74
C GLY A 250 4.40 6.01 -29.93
N HIS A 251 3.51 5.10 -30.33
CA HIS A 251 2.12 5.42 -30.70
C HIS A 251 1.13 5.21 -29.55
N HIS A 252 1.57 4.66 -28.42
CA HIS A 252 0.73 4.44 -27.26
C HIS A 252 0.81 5.64 -26.32
N SER A 253 -0.27 6.43 -26.30
CA SER A 253 -0.50 7.49 -25.33
C SER A 253 -1.96 7.40 -24.86
N ALA A 254 -2.23 7.87 -23.65
CA ALA A 254 -3.61 8.04 -23.19
C ALA A 254 -3.95 9.52 -23.31
N TRP A 255 -4.90 9.86 -24.19
CA TRP A 255 -5.31 11.26 -24.45
C TRP A 255 -4.12 12.20 -24.71
N GLY A 256 -3.14 11.74 -25.49
CA GLY A 256 -1.91 12.50 -25.81
C GLY A 256 -0.88 12.61 -24.67
N VAL A 257 -1.12 11.97 -23.52
CA VAL A 257 -0.19 11.94 -22.39
C VAL A 257 0.67 10.67 -22.45
N PHE A 258 1.99 10.87 -22.33
CA PHE A 258 2.98 9.81 -22.23
C PHE A 258 3.46 9.61 -20.79
N ALA A 259 3.79 8.37 -20.43
CA ALA A 259 4.45 8.05 -19.17
C ALA A 259 5.88 8.59 -19.17
N LYS A 260 6.32 9.19 -18.06
CA LYS A 260 7.69 9.74 -17.94
C LYS A 260 8.69 8.78 -17.30
N ASN A 261 8.20 7.76 -16.61
CA ASN A 261 9.01 6.78 -15.90
C ASN A 261 8.29 5.42 -15.82
N ARG A 262 8.85 4.50 -15.04
CA ARG A 262 8.33 3.13 -14.92
C ARG A 262 7.01 3.05 -14.19
N GLU A 263 6.93 3.76 -13.09
CA GLU A 263 5.77 3.79 -12.21
C GLU A 263 4.55 4.39 -12.94
N GLN A 264 4.75 5.44 -13.74
CA GLN A 264 3.69 6.01 -14.58
C GLN A 264 3.30 5.08 -15.74
N ASN A 265 4.24 4.29 -16.29
CA ASN A 265 3.92 3.29 -17.30
C ASN A 265 3.00 2.21 -16.72
N PHE A 266 3.34 1.69 -15.53
CA PHE A 266 2.51 0.72 -14.82
C PHE A 266 1.15 1.31 -14.49
N ALA A 267 1.10 2.55 -14.00
CA ALA A 267 -0.15 3.25 -13.73
C ALA A 267 -1.04 3.34 -14.98
N PHE A 268 -0.51 3.71 -16.14
CA PHE A 268 -1.32 3.75 -17.36
C PHE A 268 -1.83 2.39 -17.78
N ASN A 269 -1.00 1.36 -17.73
CA ASN A 269 -1.44 0.01 -18.08
C ASN A 269 -2.62 -0.44 -17.21
N VAL A 270 -2.58 -0.22 -15.89
CA VAL A 270 -3.71 -0.63 -15.02
C VAL A 270 -4.93 0.26 -15.17
N LEU A 271 -4.75 1.56 -15.42
CA LEU A 271 -5.86 2.48 -15.64
C LEU A 271 -6.57 2.22 -16.97
N MET A 272 -5.84 1.82 -18.01
CA MET A 272 -6.35 1.52 -19.35
C MET A 272 -6.88 0.09 -19.50
N ASP A 273 -6.79 -0.72 -18.45
CA ASP A 273 -7.26 -2.11 -18.46
C ASP A 273 -8.68 -2.23 -17.91
N PRO A 274 -9.71 -2.45 -18.75
CA PRO A 274 -11.09 -2.56 -18.30
C PRO A 274 -11.37 -3.81 -17.45
N GLU A 275 -10.47 -4.79 -17.39
CA GLU A 275 -10.60 -5.95 -16.49
C GLU A 275 -10.24 -5.61 -15.04
N ILE A 276 -9.65 -4.43 -14.79
CA ILE A 276 -9.29 -3.95 -13.45
C ILE A 276 -10.34 -2.94 -12.97
N ASP A 277 -11.28 -3.45 -12.20
CA ASP A 277 -12.43 -2.70 -11.64
C ASP A 277 -12.05 -1.56 -10.68
N PHE A 278 -10.91 -1.66 -9.99
CA PHE A 278 -10.50 -0.73 -8.94
C PHE A 278 -8.98 -0.53 -8.94
N VAL A 279 -8.54 0.73 -9.05
CA VAL A 279 -7.13 1.11 -9.05
C VAL A 279 -6.89 2.16 -7.98
N THR A 280 -5.90 1.90 -7.13
CA THR A 280 -5.38 2.89 -6.17
C THR A 280 -4.02 3.37 -6.65
N LEU A 281 -3.86 4.69 -6.80
CA LEU A 281 -2.57 5.30 -7.10
C LEU A 281 -2.06 6.04 -5.87
N LEU A 282 -0.93 5.59 -5.35
CA LEU A 282 -0.22 6.21 -4.23
C LEU A 282 1.07 6.86 -4.73
N GLY A 283 1.49 7.94 -4.10
CA GLY A 283 2.72 8.64 -4.45
C GLY A 283 2.70 10.10 -4.02
N THR A 284 3.88 10.71 -3.97
CA THR A 284 4.06 12.10 -3.54
C THR A 284 3.36 13.11 -4.46
N ALA A 285 3.21 14.36 -3.99
CA ALA A 285 2.64 15.43 -4.80
C ALA A 285 3.49 15.68 -6.06
N GLY A 286 2.84 15.96 -7.20
CA GLY A 286 3.52 16.22 -8.47
C GLY A 286 3.88 14.97 -9.30
N THR A 287 3.62 13.76 -8.81
CA THR A 287 3.84 12.50 -9.55
C THR A 287 2.85 12.25 -10.71
N GLY A 288 1.83 13.11 -10.86
CA GLY A 288 0.90 13.08 -11.99
C GLY A 288 -0.31 12.15 -11.84
N LYS A 289 -0.52 11.52 -10.67
CA LYS A 289 -1.63 10.56 -10.42
C LYS A 289 -2.98 10.97 -11.01
N THR A 290 -3.46 12.16 -10.63
CA THR A 290 -4.76 12.69 -11.08
C THR A 290 -4.77 12.98 -12.58
N LEU A 291 -3.67 13.47 -13.13
CA LEU A 291 -3.52 13.71 -14.58
C LEU A 291 -3.59 12.40 -15.37
N LEU A 292 -2.87 11.36 -14.95
CA LEU A 292 -2.89 10.05 -15.60
C LEU A 292 -4.29 9.43 -15.54
N ALA A 293 -4.96 9.49 -14.38
CA ALA A 293 -6.31 8.98 -14.21
C ALA A 293 -7.33 9.71 -15.10
N LEU A 294 -7.21 11.03 -15.25
CA LEU A 294 -8.04 11.83 -16.16
C LEU A 294 -7.77 11.49 -17.62
N ALA A 295 -6.50 11.38 -18.03
CA ALA A 295 -6.12 11.02 -19.39
C ALA A 295 -6.66 9.64 -19.79
N ALA A 296 -6.49 8.64 -18.92
CA ALA A 296 -7.04 7.31 -19.12
C ALA A 296 -8.58 7.31 -19.16
N GLY A 297 -9.22 8.02 -18.22
CA GLY A 297 -10.67 8.15 -18.18
C GLY A 297 -11.25 8.83 -19.41
N LEU A 298 -10.60 9.87 -19.93
CA LEU A 298 -11.01 10.56 -21.15
C LEU A 298 -10.86 9.66 -22.36
N THR A 299 -9.73 8.98 -22.52
CA THR A 299 -9.51 8.00 -23.61
C THR A 299 -10.64 6.97 -23.63
N GLN A 300 -10.91 6.34 -22.48
CA GLN A 300 -11.95 5.30 -22.39
C GLN A 300 -13.39 5.83 -22.52
N THR A 301 -13.64 7.12 -22.24
CA THR A 301 -14.97 7.74 -22.35
C THR A 301 -15.25 8.31 -23.74
N MET A 302 -14.23 8.85 -24.40
CA MET A 302 -14.35 9.65 -25.61
C MET A 302 -13.88 8.88 -26.85
N ASP A 303 -12.71 8.25 -26.79
CA ASP A 303 -12.11 7.53 -27.90
C ASP A 303 -12.69 6.11 -27.97
N ASP A 304 -12.55 5.34 -26.88
CA ASP A 304 -13.00 3.93 -26.84
C ASP A 304 -14.50 3.80 -26.58
N LYS A 305 -15.12 4.84 -26.00
CA LYS A 305 -16.57 4.90 -25.65
C LYS A 305 -17.04 3.75 -24.75
N LEU A 306 -16.15 3.23 -23.91
CA LEU A 306 -16.45 2.21 -22.90
C LEU A 306 -17.32 2.79 -21.77
N TYR A 307 -17.05 4.03 -21.37
CA TYR A 307 -17.79 4.74 -20.33
C TYR A 307 -18.58 5.91 -20.90
N HIS A 308 -19.73 6.21 -20.29
CA HIS A 308 -20.59 7.31 -20.74
C HIS A 308 -20.13 8.69 -20.25
N GLU A 309 -19.62 8.74 -19.02
CA GLU A 309 -19.20 9.95 -18.33
C GLU A 309 -18.13 9.62 -17.27
N ILE A 310 -17.34 10.64 -16.93
CA ILE A 310 -16.38 10.61 -15.83
C ILE A 310 -17.04 11.30 -14.63
N VAL A 311 -17.06 10.64 -13.47
CA VAL A 311 -17.52 11.24 -12.22
C VAL A 311 -16.33 11.43 -11.31
N MET A 312 -16.03 12.68 -10.97
CA MET A 312 -14.93 13.02 -10.09
C MET A 312 -15.43 13.50 -8.74
N THR A 313 -14.76 13.08 -7.68
CA THR A 313 -15.01 13.54 -6.32
C THR A 313 -13.69 13.85 -5.62
N ARG A 314 -13.75 14.78 -4.67
CA ARG A 314 -12.62 15.17 -3.82
C ARG A 314 -13.17 15.44 -2.43
N GLU A 315 -12.53 14.90 -1.40
CA GLU A 315 -12.93 15.23 -0.03
C GLU A 315 -12.36 16.60 0.34
N THR A 316 -13.24 17.50 0.77
CA THR A 316 -12.84 18.85 1.17
C THR A 316 -12.48 18.81 2.65
N VAL A 317 -11.18 18.84 2.96
CA VAL A 317 -10.76 19.15 4.33
C VAL A 317 -10.96 20.66 4.51
N PRO A 318 -11.87 21.12 5.38
CA PRO A 318 -12.07 22.54 5.58
C PRO A 318 -10.80 23.14 6.20
N VAL A 319 -10.17 24.08 5.49
CA VAL A 319 -9.09 24.89 6.05
C VAL A 319 -9.73 26.12 6.70
N GLY A 320 -10.15 26.00 7.96
CA GLY A 320 -10.77 27.10 8.72
C GLY A 320 -12.10 26.73 9.40
N GLU A 321 -12.87 27.75 9.82
CA GLU A 321 -14.24 27.56 10.33
C GLU A 321 -15.05 26.76 9.32
N ASP A 322 -15.80 25.76 9.82
CA ASP A 322 -16.74 24.96 9.05
C ASP A 322 -17.41 25.85 8.01
N ILE A 323 -17.29 25.46 6.73
CA ILE A 323 -18.02 26.09 5.65
C ILE A 323 -19.48 25.71 5.83
N GLY A 324 -20.12 26.34 6.81
CA GLY A 324 -21.55 26.40 6.93
C GLY A 324 -22.09 27.02 5.65
N PHE A 325 -22.99 26.29 4.99
CA PHE A 325 -23.92 26.77 3.98
C PHE A 325 -23.38 27.86 3.05
N LEU A 326 -22.37 27.56 2.22
CA LEU A 326 -22.20 28.33 0.99
C LEU A 326 -23.51 28.20 0.19
N PRO A 327 -24.24 29.30 -0.10
CA PRO A 327 -25.39 29.25 -1.00
C PRO A 327 -24.87 29.04 -2.42
N GLY A 328 -25.48 28.12 -3.18
CA GLY A 328 -25.04 27.78 -4.54
C GLY A 328 -25.24 26.31 -4.90
N THR A 329 -24.96 25.97 -6.15
CA THR A 329 -24.96 24.59 -6.65
C THR A 329 -23.81 23.77 -6.04
N GLU A 330 -23.89 22.44 -6.11
CA GLU A 330 -22.82 21.56 -5.63
C GLU A 330 -21.47 21.89 -6.30
N GLU A 331 -21.49 22.19 -7.60
CA GLU A 331 -20.32 22.56 -8.39
C GLU A 331 -19.70 23.89 -7.93
N GLU A 332 -20.53 24.91 -7.68
CA GLU A 332 -20.08 26.22 -7.17
C GLU A 332 -19.42 26.12 -5.79
N LYS A 333 -19.95 25.24 -4.92
CA LYS A 333 -19.35 25.01 -3.60
C LYS A 333 -18.00 24.34 -3.72
N MET A 334 -17.86 23.40 -4.66
CA MET A 334 -16.62 22.65 -4.88
C MET A 334 -15.55 23.46 -5.65
N ALA A 335 -15.94 24.53 -6.33
CA ALA A 335 -15.10 25.33 -7.22
C ALA A 335 -13.72 25.72 -6.66
N PRO A 336 -13.57 26.16 -5.39
CA PRO A 336 -12.26 26.55 -4.84
C PRO A 336 -11.22 25.43 -4.87
N TRP A 337 -11.65 24.16 -4.76
CA TRP A 337 -10.77 23.00 -4.76
C TRP A 337 -10.58 22.37 -6.14
N MET A 338 -11.23 22.94 -7.17
CA MET A 338 -11.23 22.41 -8.53
C MET A 338 -10.29 23.12 -9.49
N GLY A 339 -9.56 24.14 -9.04
CA GLY A 339 -8.53 24.80 -9.85
C GLY A 339 -7.53 23.81 -10.46
N ALA A 340 -6.97 22.91 -9.64
CA ALA A 340 -6.03 21.89 -10.10
C ALA A 340 -6.62 20.91 -11.13
N LEU A 341 -7.92 20.61 -11.04
CA LEU A 341 -8.62 19.82 -12.04
C LEU A 341 -8.73 20.58 -13.36
N ILE A 342 -9.13 21.85 -13.31
CA ILE A 342 -9.26 22.70 -14.50
C ILE A 342 -7.90 22.85 -15.18
N ASP A 343 -6.82 23.05 -14.41
CA ASP A 343 -5.45 23.13 -14.96
C ASP A 343 -5.04 21.85 -15.70
N ASN A 344 -5.37 20.67 -15.13
CA ASN A 344 -5.14 19.39 -15.81
C ASN A 344 -5.96 19.27 -17.10
N LEU A 345 -7.23 19.71 -17.09
CA LEU A 345 -8.08 19.68 -18.29
C LEU A 345 -7.62 20.66 -19.36
N GLU A 346 -7.05 21.79 -18.99
CA GLU A 346 -6.43 22.72 -19.93
C GLU A 346 -5.17 22.12 -20.57
N LEU A 347 -4.39 21.34 -19.82
CA LEU A 347 -3.26 20.60 -20.39
C LEU A 347 -3.74 19.53 -21.37
N LEU A 348 -4.79 18.77 -21.00
CA LEU A 348 -5.37 17.69 -21.81
C LEU A 348 -6.18 18.19 -23.02
N GLY A 349 -6.62 19.45 -22.98
CA GLY A 349 -7.35 20.10 -24.07
C GLY A 349 -6.47 20.87 -25.06
N LYS A 350 -5.14 20.91 -24.87
CA LYS A 350 -4.21 21.56 -25.78
C LYS A 350 -3.84 20.62 -26.93
N GLN A 351 -4.32 20.91 -28.13
CA GLN A 351 -3.69 20.42 -29.36
C GLN A 351 -2.78 21.50 -29.95
N GLU A 352 -1.65 21.10 -30.52
CA GLU A 352 -0.58 22.03 -30.97
C GLU A 352 -1.01 22.99 -32.09
N GLU A 353 -2.12 22.70 -32.77
CA GLU A 353 -2.62 23.49 -33.92
C GLU A 353 -3.94 24.24 -33.65
N ASP A 354 -4.51 24.16 -32.45
CA ASP A 354 -5.83 24.74 -32.18
C ASP A 354 -5.78 26.27 -32.02
N THR A 355 -6.70 26.94 -32.70
CA THR A 355 -7.04 28.35 -32.44
C THR A 355 -7.80 28.51 -31.11
N ASP A 356 -7.81 29.71 -30.53
CA ASP A 356 -8.39 29.94 -29.19
C ASP A 356 -9.88 29.54 -29.09
N TRP A 357 -10.63 29.61 -30.19
CA TRP A 357 -12.03 29.16 -30.22
C TRP A 357 -12.19 27.64 -30.22
N GLU A 358 -11.28 26.89 -30.86
CA GLU A 358 -11.26 25.42 -30.86
C GLU A 358 -10.96 24.90 -29.46
N LYS A 359 -10.03 25.55 -28.74
CA LYS A 359 -9.71 25.24 -27.35
C LYS A 359 -10.92 25.43 -26.42
N ASP A 360 -11.67 26.52 -26.59
CA ASP A 360 -12.87 26.78 -25.79
C ASP A 360 -13.99 25.75 -26.07
N VAL A 361 -14.15 25.33 -27.32
CA VAL A 361 -15.12 24.28 -27.68
C VAL A 361 -14.71 22.93 -27.08
N THR A 362 -13.45 22.53 -27.23
CA THR A 362 -12.90 21.29 -26.65
C THR A 362 -13.03 21.28 -25.14
N LYS A 363 -12.70 22.40 -24.47
CA LYS A 363 -12.88 22.56 -23.02
C LYS A 363 -14.33 22.38 -22.58
N ASN A 364 -15.28 22.96 -23.30
CA ASN A 364 -16.71 22.81 -23.01
C ASN A 364 -17.20 21.35 -23.21
N ILE A 365 -16.70 20.65 -24.22
CA ILE A 365 -17.03 19.23 -24.44
C ILE A 365 -16.47 18.37 -23.30
N LEU A 366 -15.22 18.60 -22.91
CA LEU A 366 -14.57 17.91 -21.78
C LEU A 366 -15.34 18.14 -20.48
N MET A 367 -15.67 19.40 -20.16
CA MET A 367 -16.45 19.73 -18.97
C MET A 367 -17.86 19.15 -18.98
N ASN A 368 -18.47 18.93 -20.14
CA ASN A 368 -19.77 18.28 -20.19
C ASN A 368 -19.68 16.79 -19.83
N LYS A 369 -18.56 16.12 -20.19
CA LYS A 369 -18.30 14.71 -19.93
C LYS A 369 -17.84 14.40 -18.51
N ILE A 370 -17.30 15.41 -17.81
CA ILE A 370 -16.83 15.28 -16.44
C ILE A 370 -17.87 15.88 -15.49
N LYS A 371 -18.40 15.08 -14.58
CA LYS A 371 -19.33 15.50 -13.53
C LYS A 371 -18.64 15.52 -12.19
N ILE A 372 -18.57 16.68 -11.57
CA ILE A 372 -18.02 16.84 -10.23
C ILE A 372 -19.15 16.57 -9.22
N ARG A 373 -18.92 15.65 -8.29
CA ARG A 373 -19.89 15.26 -7.25
C ARG A 373 -19.22 15.17 -5.89
N SER A 374 -19.95 15.54 -4.84
CA SER A 374 -19.55 15.26 -3.46
C SER A 374 -19.70 13.79 -3.12
N LEU A 375 -18.96 13.32 -2.13
CA LEU A 375 -19.08 11.94 -1.64
C LEU A 375 -20.50 11.64 -1.10
N ASN A 376 -21.14 12.63 -0.49
CA ASN A 376 -22.52 12.51 0.00
C ASN A 376 -23.53 12.26 -1.13
N PHE A 377 -23.30 12.81 -2.31
CA PHE A 377 -24.15 12.58 -3.48
C PHE A 377 -24.13 11.10 -3.93
N MET A 378 -23.00 10.42 -3.73
CA MET A 378 -22.83 9.01 -4.10
C MET A 378 -23.62 8.05 -3.21
N ARG A 379 -24.00 8.48 -2.01
CA ARG A 379 -24.63 7.63 -1.00
C ARG A 379 -25.97 7.07 -1.50
N GLY A 380 -26.07 5.74 -1.53
CA GLY A 380 -27.29 5.02 -1.91
C GLY A 380 -27.57 5.01 -3.41
N ARG A 381 -26.60 5.42 -4.24
CA ARG A 381 -26.66 5.32 -5.70
C ARG A 381 -25.78 4.19 -6.18
N THR A 382 -26.00 3.77 -7.42
CA THR A 382 -25.10 2.87 -8.15
C THR A 382 -24.81 3.50 -9.50
N PHE A 383 -23.54 3.62 -9.84
CA PHE A 383 -23.09 4.22 -11.09
C PHE A 383 -22.72 3.12 -12.07
N LEU A 384 -23.53 2.96 -13.12
CA LEU A 384 -23.31 1.97 -14.17
C LEU A 384 -22.61 2.63 -15.37
N ASN A 385 -21.59 1.96 -15.91
CA ASN A 385 -20.83 2.39 -17.10
C ASN A 385 -20.28 3.82 -16.97
N ARG A 386 -19.69 4.14 -15.82
CA ARG A 386 -19.05 5.43 -15.55
C ARG A 386 -17.64 5.21 -15.02
N TYR A 387 -16.74 6.12 -15.37
CA TYR A 387 -15.38 6.13 -14.87
C TYR A 387 -15.32 7.02 -13.62
N LEU A 388 -15.04 6.46 -12.46
CA LEU A 388 -15.06 7.18 -11.18
C LEU A 388 -13.65 7.50 -10.71
N ILE A 389 -13.39 8.78 -10.38
CA ILE A 389 -12.11 9.25 -9.83
C ILE A 389 -12.35 9.86 -8.46
N ILE A 390 -11.66 9.35 -7.43
CA ILE A 390 -11.52 10.04 -6.15
C ILE A 390 -10.14 10.66 -6.09
N ASP A 391 -10.10 11.98 -6.00
CA ASP A 391 -8.86 12.72 -5.77
C ASP A 391 -8.68 13.00 -4.28
N GLU A 392 -7.41 13.05 -3.84
CA GLU A 392 -7.04 13.18 -2.42
C GLU A 392 -7.72 12.17 -1.49
N ALA A 393 -7.80 10.90 -1.92
CA ALA A 393 -8.50 9.85 -1.20
C ALA A 393 -7.95 9.60 0.22
N GLN A 394 -6.71 10.02 0.53
CA GLN A 394 -6.15 9.95 1.89
C GLN A 394 -6.91 10.82 2.90
N ASN A 395 -7.68 11.80 2.46
CA ASN A 395 -8.52 12.62 3.33
C ASN A 395 -9.86 11.93 3.66
N LEU A 396 -10.16 10.78 3.05
CA LEU A 396 -11.40 10.05 3.30
C LEU A 396 -11.35 9.28 4.62
N THR A 397 -12.47 9.34 5.35
CA THR A 397 -12.71 8.41 6.46
C THR A 397 -12.99 6.99 5.94
N PRO A 398 -12.80 5.93 6.74
CA PRO A 398 -13.17 4.56 6.36
C PRO A 398 -14.64 4.44 5.91
N ARG A 399 -15.52 5.23 6.52
CA ARG A 399 -16.93 5.34 6.11
C ARG A 399 -17.08 5.94 4.72
N GLY A 400 -16.28 6.94 4.39
CA GLY A 400 -16.25 7.57 3.08
C GLY A 400 -15.85 6.60 1.97
N VAL A 401 -14.75 5.85 2.19
CA VAL A 401 -14.31 4.77 1.28
C VAL A 401 -15.41 3.74 1.06
N ALA A 402 -16.11 3.32 2.13
CA ALA A 402 -17.21 2.38 2.03
C ALA A 402 -18.43 2.91 1.25
N ILE A 403 -18.71 4.22 1.30
CA ILE A 403 -19.76 4.86 0.50
C ILE A 403 -19.37 4.81 -0.98
N PHE A 404 -18.13 5.16 -1.32
CA PHE A 404 -17.62 5.11 -2.68
C PHE A 404 -17.68 3.70 -3.27
N ALA A 405 -17.11 2.72 -2.56
CA ALA A 405 -17.05 1.33 -3.03
C ALA A 405 -18.47 0.77 -3.32
N LYS A 406 -19.45 1.09 -2.48
CA LYS A 406 -20.86 0.71 -2.72
C LYS A 406 -21.47 1.40 -3.92
N ALA A 407 -21.06 2.63 -4.22
CA ALA A 407 -21.55 3.36 -5.37
C ALA A 407 -21.01 2.79 -6.69
N CYS A 408 -19.76 2.29 -6.69
CA CYS A 408 -19.15 1.62 -7.84
C CYS A 408 -19.65 0.18 -8.03
N PHE A 409 -19.63 -0.63 -6.97
CA PHE A 409 -19.84 -2.08 -7.07
C PHE A 409 -21.22 -2.57 -6.62
N GLY A 410 -22.07 -1.67 -6.13
CA GLY A 410 -23.34 -2.01 -5.51
C GLY A 410 -23.18 -2.65 -4.12
N HIS A 411 -24.22 -3.32 -3.63
CA HIS A 411 -24.06 -4.21 -2.47
C HIS A 411 -23.27 -5.45 -2.91
N PRO A 412 -22.14 -5.77 -2.27
CA PRO A 412 -21.37 -6.95 -2.65
C PRO A 412 -22.24 -8.19 -2.47
N SER A 413 -22.50 -8.91 -3.56
CA SER A 413 -22.94 -10.30 -3.45
C SER A 413 -21.82 -11.09 -2.75
N PRO A 414 -22.13 -11.98 -1.80
CA PRO A 414 -21.12 -12.71 -1.01
C PRO A 414 -20.09 -13.50 -1.85
N SER A 415 -20.31 -13.70 -3.15
CA SER A 415 -19.37 -14.33 -4.08
C SER A 415 -18.24 -13.44 -4.61
N LYS A 416 -18.26 -12.11 -4.39
CA LYS A 416 -17.22 -11.17 -4.89
C LYS A 416 -16.24 -10.68 -3.80
N GLN A 417 -16.35 -11.15 -2.56
CA GLN A 417 -15.49 -10.73 -1.43
C GLN A 417 -14.04 -11.26 -1.47
N GLN A 418 -13.61 -11.95 -2.53
CA GLN A 418 -12.26 -12.54 -2.61
C GLN A 418 -11.20 -11.70 -3.35
N LYS A 419 -11.53 -10.47 -3.77
CA LYS A 419 -10.57 -9.55 -4.40
C LYS A 419 -10.80 -8.12 -3.91
N LEU A 420 -10.32 -7.81 -2.72
CA LEU A 420 -10.03 -6.45 -2.24
C LEU A 420 -8.77 -6.52 -1.39
#